data_AF-U1PD94-F1
#
_entry.id   AF-U1PD94-F1
#
_cell.length_a   1.000
_cell.length_b   1.000
_cell.length_c   1.000
_cell.angle_alpha   90.00
_cell.angle_beta   90.00
_cell.angle_gamma   90.00
#
_symmetry.space_group_name_H-M   'P 1'
#
loop_
_entity.id
_entity.type
_entity.pdbx_description
1 polymer ?
#
loop_
_entity_poly.entity_id
_entity_poly.type
_entity_poly.pdbx_seq_one_letter_code
_entity_poly.pdbx_strand_id
1 'polypeptide(L)' 'HEYVNGVELRKTSYVMPWAIYTIPLSSIRDNLPSGELTRDGLELIADTIDGMIRS' A
#
# COMPACT_ATOMS: atom_id res chain seq x y z
N HIS A 1 9.58 -10.16 0.33
CA HIS A 1 9.30 -9.55 -0.99
C HIS A 1 9.95 -8.17 -0.99
N GLU A 2 10.45 -7.67 -2.12
CA GLU A 2 11.21 -6.39 -2.18
C GLU A 2 10.45 -5.21 -1.54
N TYR A 3 9.13 -5.13 -1.74
CA TYR A 3 8.32 -4.00 -1.31
C TYR A 3 7.36 -4.28 -0.14
N VAL A 4 7.19 -5.54 0.28
CA VAL A 4 6.21 -5.96 1.31
C VAL A 4 6.76 -7.08 2.21
N ASN A 5 6.49 -6.99 3.50
CA ASN A 5 6.78 -8.01 4.52
C ASN A 5 5.49 -8.54 5.17
N GLY A 6 5.53 -9.76 5.73
CA GLY A 6 4.43 -10.32 6.53
C GLY A 6 3.24 -10.87 5.75
N VAL A 7 3.20 -10.69 4.42
CA VAL A 7 2.18 -11.27 3.54
C VAL A 7 2.80 -11.82 2.26
N GLU A 8 2.26 -12.94 1.78
CA GLU A 8 2.63 -13.55 0.51
C GLU A 8 1.54 -13.26 -0.53
N LEU A 9 1.86 -12.40 -1.49
CA LEU A 9 0.96 -12.10 -2.61
C LEU A 9 1.15 -13.16 -3.69
N ARG A 10 0.20 -14.11 -3.76
CA ARG A 10 0.24 -15.25 -4.70
C ARG A 10 0.10 -14.85 -6.18
N LYS A 11 -0.22 -13.59 -6.46
CA LYS A 11 -0.38 -13.04 -7.82
C LYS A 11 0.32 -11.69 -7.88
N THR A 12 0.75 -11.33 -9.08
CA THR A 12 1.19 -9.96 -9.38
C THR A 12 0.10 -8.99 -8.93
N SER A 13 0.48 -8.09 -8.04
CA SER A 13 -0.42 -7.14 -7.38
C SER A 13 0.11 -5.74 -7.64
N TYR A 14 -0.81 -4.80 -7.81
CA TYR A 14 -0.49 -3.40 -8.11
C TYR A 14 -1.15 -2.52 -7.06
N VAL A 15 -0.47 -1.42 -6.71
CA VAL A 15 -1.09 -0.33 -5.93
C VAL A 15 -1.56 0.73 -6.91
N MET A 16 -2.78 1.22 -6.70
CA MET A 16 -3.41 2.28 -7.50
C MET A 16 -3.38 3.59 -6.72
N PRO A 17 -2.36 4.44 -6.89
CA PRO A 17 -2.18 5.67 -6.11
C PRO A 17 -3.28 6.72 -6.39
N TRP A 18 -4.02 6.61 -7.51
CA TRP A 18 -5.19 7.44 -7.79
C TRP A 18 -6.46 7.05 -7.02
N ALA A 19 -6.45 5.89 -6.35
CA ALA A 19 -7.58 5.38 -5.59
C ALA A 19 -7.39 5.60 -4.08
N ILE A 20 -7.03 6.82 -3.68
CA ILE A 20 -6.88 7.21 -2.26
C ILE A 20 -8.23 7.71 -1.74
N TYR A 21 -8.71 7.12 -0.65
CA TYR A 21 -9.95 7.50 0.00
C TYR A 21 -9.83 7.39 1.52
N THR A 22 -10.64 8.16 2.22
CA THR A 22 -10.75 8.08 3.69
C THR A 22 -11.76 7.01 4.05
N ILE A 23 -11.40 6.10 4.96
CA ILE A 23 -12.30 5.10 5.56
C ILE A 23 -12.40 5.28 7.07
N PRO A 24 -13.53 4.91 7.69
CA PRO A 24 -13.59 4.74 9.13
C PRO A 24 -12.62 3.65 9.60
N LEU A 25 -11.94 3.88 10.73
CA LEU A 25 -11.06 2.88 11.35
C LEU A 25 -11.82 1.56 11.63
N SER A 26 -13.08 1.66 12.04
CA SER A 26 -13.96 0.50 12.29
C SER A 26 -14.23 -0.37 11.05
N SER A 27 -13.94 0.13 9.85
CA SER A 27 -14.10 -0.62 8.60
C SER A 27 -12.88 -1.48 8.27
N ILE A 28 -11.75 -1.27 8.96
CA ILE A 28 -10.54 -2.08 8.80
C ILE A 28 -10.75 -3.41 9.52
N ARG A 29 -10.52 -4.52 8.82
CA ARG A 29 -10.69 -5.88 9.34
C ARG A 29 -9.35 -6.42 9.83
N ASP A 30 -9.15 -6.43 11.14
CA ASP A 30 -7.90 -6.90 11.76
C ASP A 30 -7.74 -8.44 11.76
N ASN A 31 -8.76 -9.18 11.32
CA ASN A 31 -8.74 -10.64 11.26
C ASN A 31 -8.30 -11.21 9.90
N LEU A 32 -7.92 -10.35 8.95
CA LEU A 32 -7.39 -10.76 7.65
C LEU A 32 -5.85 -10.81 7.70
N PRO A 33 -5.20 -11.62 6.85
CA PRO A 33 -3.76 -11.59 6.70
C PRO A 33 -3.29 -10.16 6.36
N SER A 34 -2.50 -9.59 7.25
CA SER A 34 -1.91 -8.26 7.09
C SER A 34 -0.42 -8.37 6.87
N GLY A 35 0.13 -7.43 6.10
CA GLY A 35 1.56 -7.23 5.97
C GLY A 35 1.89 -5.75 6.04
N GLU A 36 3.17 -5.44 6.02
CA GLU A 36 3.67 -4.08 6.09
C GLU A 36 4.51 -3.77 4.85
N LEU A 37 4.42 -2.54 4.35
CA LEU A 37 5.35 -2.07 3.33
C LEU A 37 6.77 -2.10 3.91
N THR A 38 7.74 -2.53 3.10
CA THR A 38 9.15 -2.31 3.42
C THR A 38 9.45 -0.82 3.32
N ARG A 39 10.62 -0.38 3.79
CA ARG A 39 11.08 1.00 3.59
C ARG A 39 11.07 1.37 2.11
N ASP A 40 11.61 0.51 1.26
CA ASP A 40 11.68 0.75 -0.18
C ASP A 40 10.27 0.78 -0.81
N GLY A 41 9.32 -0.02 -0.28
CA GLY A 41 7.91 0.05 -0.65
C GLY A 41 7.24 1.36 -0.23
N LEU A 42 7.55 1.89 0.95
CA LEU A 42 7.06 3.20 1.41
C LEU A 42 7.58 4.35 0.55
N GLU A 43 8.88 4.35 0.23
CA GLU A 43 9.51 5.35 -0.64
C GLU A 43 8.85 5.35 -2.03
N LEU A 44 8.64 4.18 -2.63
CA LEU A 44 7.97 4.06 -3.93
C LEU A 44 6.54 4.65 -3.92
N ILE A 45 5.76 4.37 -2.86
CA ILE A 45 4.40 4.91 -2.73
C ILE A 45 4.44 6.43 -2.52
N ALA A 46 5.35 6.92 -1.68
CA ALA A 46 5.51 8.34 -1.41
C ALA A 46 5.88 9.13 -2.68
N ASP A 47 6.86 8.68 -3.45
CA ASP A 47 7.28 9.30 -4.70
C ASP A 47 6.14 9.34 -5.73
N THR A 48 5.37 8.25 -5.80
CA THR A 48 4.24 8.16 -6.72
C THR A 48 3.12 9.13 -6.34
N ILE A 49 2.83 9.27 -5.05
CA ILE A 49 1.83 10.23 -4.55
C ILE A 49 2.31 11.67 -4.74
N ASP A 50 3.57 11.98 -4.45
CA ASP A 50 4.14 13.32 -4.65
C ASP A 50 4.07 13.72 -6.13
N GLY A 51 4.42 12.81 -7.04
CA GLY A 51 4.31 13.03 -8.48
C GLY A 51 2.88 13.32 -8.94
N MET A 52 1.88 12.65 -8.35
CA MET A 52 0.46 12.90 -8.63
C MET A 52 -0.05 14.24 -8.12
N ILE A 53 0.45 14.70 -6.97
CA ILE A 53 0.01 15.97 -6.36
C ILE A 53 0.63 17.17 -7.10
N ARG A 54 1.84 17.01 -7.64
CA ARG A 54 2.58 18.08 -8.32
C ARG A 54 2.22 18.24 -9.81
N SER A 55 1.50 17.28 -10.40
CA SER A 55 1.14 17.27 -11.83
C SER A 55 -0.10 18.08 -12.17
#